data_AF-A0AAU2S6A8-F1
#
_entry.id   AF-A0AAU2S6A8-F1
#
_cell.length_a   1.000
_cell.length_b   1.000
_cell.length_c   1.000
_cell.angle_alpha   90.00
_cell.angle_beta   90.00
_cell.angle_gamma   90.00
#
_symmetry.space_group_name_H-M   'P 1'
#
loop_
_entity.id
_entity.type
_entity.pdbx_description
1 polymer ?
#
loop_
_entity_poly.entity_id
_entity_poly.type
_entity_poly.pdbx_seq_one_letter_code
_entity_poly.pdbx_strand_id
1 'polypeptide(L)'
;MSPAVPGPRRAPARGKRAFAATWWGQAWVAALEDSTLDAGRLSRGRTYARKGMVGPVTVAPGKVNAAVQGSRPRPYRSSVHLPVLTDPQWDTLLDTIAARAGHLAALLDDEMPAELVDDARHAGVPLLPLPTELDPECSCPDWGYPCKHAAALCYAIAATIDTDPFVLFALRGRGREEVFAQLRALRTAAQETAAPPAPAGIPAAAAYAHWAEGPSELPELPEPAAHTTALPVAPPPGTGLTAADLERLMADATARAARLLAGDTADLHLTQHQDAVRIAASNPGPEWFHHLIQNTNAKPTAFARLTRAWRHGGPTGITVAEQPYAPDPMVMKAARTALDAALAEMTDSPTHLRAWRNRLTLTHHGIQLRLGPDDRWYPYLQDDDGEWWPAAPADTDPVIALTAAWSQNGE
;
A
#
# COMPACT_ATOMS: atom_id res chain seq x y z
N MET A 1 -34.91 17.11 11.30
CA MET A 1 -34.87 18.59 11.13
C MET A 1 -34.17 18.86 9.81
N SER A 2 -34.86 19.39 8.80
CA SER A 2 -34.21 19.68 7.50
C SER A 2 -33.15 20.77 7.67
N PRO A 3 -31.88 20.54 7.28
CA PRO A 3 -30.87 21.58 7.34
C PRO A 3 -31.21 22.68 6.33
N ALA A 4 -31.37 23.91 6.80
CA ALA A 4 -31.45 25.06 5.92
C ALA A 4 -30.06 25.34 5.37
N VAL A 5 -29.85 25.15 4.07
CA VAL A 5 -28.58 25.46 3.42
C VAL A 5 -28.52 26.99 3.23
N PRO A 6 -27.48 27.67 3.73
CA PRO A 6 -27.34 29.11 3.51
C PRO A 6 -27.29 29.39 2.01
N GLY A 7 -28.27 30.14 1.49
CA GLY A 7 -28.18 30.67 0.13
C GLY A 7 -26.91 31.53 -0.01
N PRO A 8 -26.19 31.46 -1.14
CA PRO A 8 -24.92 32.15 -1.29
C PRO A 8 -25.10 33.67 -1.12
N ARG A 9 -24.50 34.22 -0.05
CA ARG A 9 -24.43 35.67 0.19
C ARG A 9 -23.23 36.24 -0.58
N ARG A 10 -23.45 36.77 -1.81
CA ARG A 10 -22.60 37.60 -2.73
C ARG A 10 -21.04 37.54 -2.58
N ALA A 11 -20.16 37.47 -3.60
CA ALA A 11 -20.11 37.24 -5.06
C ALA A 11 -18.60 37.04 -5.45
N PRO A 12 -18.23 36.52 -6.65
CA PRO A 12 -17.69 37.46 -7.65
C PRO A 12 -18.12 37.15 -9.09
N ALA A 13 -17.89 38.10 -10.00
CA ALA A 13 -18.03 37.94 -11.44
C ALA A 13 -16.65 37.68 -12.09
N ARG A 14 -16.58 36.74 -13.03
CA ARG A 14 -15.88 36.82 -14.34
C ARG A 14 -15.80 35.42 -14.99
N GLY A 15 -16.01 35.40 -16.31
CA GLY A 15 -15.79 34.28 -17.24
C GLY A 15 -16.99 33.34 -17.39
N LYS A 16 -17.84 33.54 -18.42
CA LYS A 16 -18.99 32.71 -18.88
C LYS A 16 -19.40 31.56 -17.93
N ARG A 17 -19.98 31.88 -16.76
CA ARG A 17 -20.18 30.89 -15.68
C ARG A 17 -21.40 30.01 -15.93
N ALA A 18 -21.15 28.73 -16.16
CA ALA A 18 -22.13 27.65 -16.00
C ALA A 18 -22.63 27.64 -14.54
N PHE A 19 -23.83 27.10 -14.32
CA PHE A 19 -24.40 26.98 -12.96
C PHE A 19 -23.79 25.82 -12.15
N ALA A 20 -23.05 24.95 -12.83
CA ALA A 20 -22.30 23.82 -12.27
C ALA A 20 -21.02 23.60 -13.10
N ALA A 21 -19.95 23.18 -12.44
CA ALA A 21 -18.67 22.84 -13.06
C ALA A 21 -18.48 21.32 -13.21
N THR A 22 -18.99 20.56 -12.24
CA THR A 22 -18.94 19.09 -12.19
C THR A 22 -19.92 18.47 -13.17
N TRP A 23 -19.64 17.25 -13.60
CA TRP A 23 -20.49 16.57 -14.58
C TRP A 23 -21.89 16.25 -14.00
N TRP A 24 -21.99 15.95 -12.70
CA TRP A 24 -23.27 15.66 -12.04
C TRP A 24 -24.11 16.93 -11.83
N GLY A 25 -23.48 18.05 -11.48
CA GLY A 25 -24.17 19.34 -11.42
C GLY A 25 -24.63 19.80 -12.81
N GLN A 26 -23.83 19.54 -13.85
CA GLN A 26 -24.23 19.79 -15.25
C GLN A 26 -25.41 18.92 -15.68
N ALA A 27 -25.45 17.65 -15.25
CA ALA A 27 -26.57 16.76 -15.56
C ALA A 27 -27.90 17.23 -14.93
N TRP A 28 -27.87 17.79 -13.71
CA TRP A 28 -29.04 18.45 -13.13
C TRP A 28 -29.52 19.64 -13.98
N VAL A 29 -28.59 20.47 -14.44
CA VAL A 29 -28.92 21.61 -15.30
C VAL A 29 -29.49 21.13 -16.64
N ALA A 30 -28.91 20.09 -17.23
CA ALA A 30 -29.40 19.50 -18.47
C ALA A 30 -30.84 18.97 -18.30
N ALA A 31 -31.13 18.25 -17.21
CA ALA A 31 -32.49 17.79 -16.93
C ALA A 31 -33.52 18.93 -16.88
N LEU A 32 -33.15 20.08 -16.29
CA LEU A 32 -34.01 21.28 -16.32
C LEU A 32 -34.17 21.82 -17.74
N GLU A 33 -33.07 21.98 -18.47
CA GLU A 33 -33.11 22.61 -19.80
C GLU A 33 -33.84 21.74 -20.82
N ASP A 34 -33.77 20.42 -20.69
CA ASP A 34 -34.48 19.44 -21.52
C ASP A 34 -35.95 19.26 -21.11
N SER A 35 -36.37 19.76 -19.93
CA SER A 35 -37.76 19.67 -19.47
C SER A 35 -38.72 20.63 -20.20
N THR A 36 -38.20 21.60 -20.96
CA THR A 36 -39.00 22.63 -21.63
C THR A 36 -38.38 23.10 -22.94
N LEU A 37 -39.22 23.40 -23.94
CA LEU A 37 -38.77 23.98 -25.21
C LEU A 37 -38.71 25.52 -25.18
N ASP A 38 -39.16 26.17 -24.10
CA ASP A 38 -39.16 27.64 -23.98
C ASP A 38 -37.81 28.18 -23.47
N ALA A 39 -36.85 28.28 -24.39
CA ALA A 39 -35.52 28.84 -24.12
C ALA A 39 -35.57 30.28 -23.57
N GLY A 40 -36.62 31.04 -23.90
CA GLY A 40 -36.84 32.40 -23.41
C GLY A 40 -37.14 32.44 -21.91
N ARG A 41 -37.95 31.48 -21.41
CA ARG A 41 -38.23 31.30 -19.97
C ARG A 41 -36.99 30.91 -19.20
N LEU A 42 -36.24 29.94 -19.71
CA LEU A 42 -34.98 29.51 -19.12
C LEU A 42 -33.98 30.68 -19.02
N SER A 43 -33.86 31.50 -20.07
CA SER A 43 -33.01 32.69 -20.07
C SER A 43 -33.36 33.70 -18.96
N ARG A 44 -34.66 33.93 -18.73
CA ARG A 44 -35.12 34.78 -17.61
C ARG A 44 -34.83 34.15 -16.26
N GLY A 45 -35.01 32.83 -16.12
CA GLY A 45 -34.65 32.07 -14.91
C GLY A 45 -33.17 32.18 -14.58
N ARG A 46 -32.29 31.96 -15.57
CA ARG A 46 -30.83 32.15 -15.42
C ARG A 46 -30.48 33.56 -14.94
N THR A 47 -31.16 34.57 -15.47
CA THR A 47 -30.96 35.97 -15.06
C THR A 47 -31.34 36.19 -13.60
N TYR A 48 -32.45 35.62 -13.14
CA TYR A 48 -32.90 35.74 -11.74
C TYR A 48 -31.96 35.03 -10.77
N ALA A 49 -31.53 33.81 -11.10
CA ALA A 49 -30.56 33.06 -10.32
C ALA A 49 -29.24 33.84 -10.18
N ARG A 50 -28.69 34.35 -11.29
CA ARG A 50 -27.44 35.15 -11.30
C ARG A 50 -27.55 36.48 -10.55
N LYS A 51 -28.73 37.08 -10.50
CA LYS A 51 -28.98 38.32 -9.75
C LYS A 51 -29.13 38.09 -8.24
N GLY A 52 -29.11 36.84 -7.76
CA GLY A 52 -29.30 36.52 -6.35
C GLY A 52 -30.74 36.74 -5.90
N MET A 53 -31.71 36.56 -6.80
CA MET A 53 -33.13 36.76 -6.50
C MET A 53 -33.77 35.54 -5.81
N VAL A 54 -33.02 34.44 -5.69
CA VAL A 54 -33.42 33.24 -4.96
C VAL A 54 -32.90 33.36 -3.54
N GLY A 55 -33.80 33.27 -2.56
CA GLY A 55 -33.45 33.27 -1.14
C GLY A 55 -32.79 31.96 -0.69
N PRO A 56 -32.65 31.74 0.63
CA PRO A 56 -32.13 30.49 1.16
C PRO A 56 -32.91 29.28 0.64
N VAL A 57 -32.18 28.25 0.24
CA VAL A 57 -32.75 27.04 -0.34
C VAL A 57 -32.84 25.97 0.73
N THR A 58 -34.01 25.36 0.87
CA THR A 58 -34.24 24.24 1.78
C THR A 58 -34.43 22.96 0.97
N VAL A 59 -33.67 21.93 1.32
CA VAL A 59 -33.74 20.60 0.70
C VAL A 59 -34.42 19.65 1.69
N ALA A 60 -35.41 18.92 1.19
CA ALA A 60 -36.08 17.83 1.87
C ALA A 60 -36.23 16.64 0.90
N PRO A 61 -36.47 15.42 1.40
CA PRO A 61 -36.84 14.28 0.56
C PRO A 61 -37.88 14.66 -0.49
N GLY A 62 -37.52 14.50 -1.76
CA GLY A 62 -38.34 14.78 -2.94
C GLY A 62 -38.66 16.24 -3.20
N LYS A 63 -38.08 17.21 -2.48
CA LYS A 63 -38.47 18.62 -2.62
C LYS A 63 -37.37 19.64 -2.32
N VAL A 64 -37.19 20.59 -3.24
CA VAL A 64 -36.42 21.82 -3.05
C VAL A 64 -37.38 23.00 -2.89
N ASN A 65 -37.16 23.88 -1.92
CA ASN A 65 -37.98 25.08 -1.70
C ASN A 65 -37.13 26.35 -1.56
N ALA A 66 -37.61 27.46 -2.13
CA ALA A 66 -37.07 28.79 -1.84
C ALA A 66 -38.10 29.90 -2.07
N ALA A 67 -37.90 31.02 -1.38
CA ALA A 67 -38.56 32.28 -1.72
C ALA A 67 -37.81 32.95 -2.88
N VAL A 68 -38.50 33.30 -3.96
CA VAL A 68 -37.90 33.95 -5.14
C VAL A 68 -38.48 35.35 -5.31
N GLN A 69 -37.61 36.36 -5.23
CA GLN A 69 -38.00 37.75 -5.41
C GLN A 69 -38.42 38.00 -6.86
N GLY A 70 -39.64 38.51 -7.03
CA GLY A 70 -40.19 38.90 -8.31
C GLY A 70 -40.47 40.40 -8.39
N SER A 71 -41.44 40.79 -9.21
CA SER A 71 -41.92 42.17 -9.33
C SER A 71 -42.78 42.64 -8.15
N ARG A 72 -43.32 41.72 -7.34
CA ARG A 72 -44.14 42.05 -6.16
C ARG A 72 -43.25 42.27 -4.93
N PRO A 73 -43.68 43.11 -3.95
CA PRO A 73 -42.93 43.31 -2.70
C PRO A 73 -42.76 42.02 -1.88
N ARG A 74 -43.74 41.11 -1.92
CA ARG A 74 -43.64 39.80 -1.28
C ARG A 74 -43.05 38.78 -2.28
N PRO A 75 -41.95 38.07 -1.93
CA PRO A 75 -41.40 37.00 -2.76
C PRO A 75 -42.41 35.89 -3.06
N TYR A 76 -42.26 35.25 -4.23
CA TYR A 76 -43.04 34.06 -4.57
C TYR A 76 -42.47 32.82 -3.89
N ARG A 77 -43.34 31.89 -3.48
CA ARG A 77 -42.90 30.57 -3.02
C ARG A 77 -42.69 29.70 -4.24
N SER A 78 -41.47 29.24 -4.45
CA SER A 78 -41.13 28.32 -5.52
C SER A 78 -40.66 27.00 -4.93
N SER A 79 -41.09 25.91 -5.53
CA SER A 79 -40.64 24.57 -5.20
C SER A 79 -40.32 23.77 -6.45
N VAL A 80 -39.48 22.77 -6.30
CA VAL A 80 -39.18 21.77 -7.33
C VAL A 80 -39.33 20.42 -6.66
N HIS A 81 -40.22 19.60 -7.19
CA HIS A 81 -40.42 18.25 -6.71
C HIS A 81 -39.64 17.26 -7.56
N LEU A 82 -39.21 16.17 -6.93
CA LEU A 82 -38.50 15.06 -7.54
C LEU A 82 -39.01 13.76 -6.89
N PRO A 83 -39.25 12.68 -7.65
CA PRO A 83 -39.60 11.39 -7.06
C PRO A 83 -38.49 10.87 -6.13
N VAL A 84 -38.88 10.48 -4.91
CA VAL A 84 -38.00 9.73 -4.00
C VAL A 84 -37.90 8.29 -4.45
N LEU A 85 -36.75 7.66 -4.19
CA LEU A 85 -36.57 6.24 -4.43
C LEU A 85 -37.32 5.45 -3.36
N THR A 86 -37.90 4.33 -3.78
CA THR A 86 -38.48 3.32 -2.88
C THR A 86 -37.40 2.57 -2.12
N ASP A 87 -37.74 1.90 -1.01
CA ASP A 87 -36.76 1.13 -0.24
C ASP A 87 -36.02 0.07 -1.07
N PRO A 88 -36.69 -0.72 -1.96
CA PRO A 88 -35.97 -1.66 -2.83
C PRO A 88 -35.01 -0.98 -3.83
N GLN A 89 -35.35 0.21 -4.31
CA GLN A 89 -34.46 0.99 -5.18
C GLN A 89 -33.25 1.53 -4.39
N TRP A 90 -33.45 1.91 -3.14
CA TRP A 90 -32.35 2.28 -2.26
C TRP A 90 -31.44 1.10 -1.96
N ASP A 91 -31.99 -0.08 -1.68
CA ASP A 91 -31.20 -1.30 -1.44
C ASP A 91 -30.34 -1.62 -2.68
N THR A 92 -30.95 -1.56 -3.88
CA THR A 92 -30.24 -1.74 -5.15
C THR A 92 -29.12 -0.72 -5.34
N LEU A 93 -29.36 0.56 -5.02
CA LEU A 93 -28.34 1.61 -5.11
C LEU A 93 -27.19 1.38 -4.12
N LEU A 94 -27.49 0.97 -2.89
CA LEU A 94 -26.49 0.70 -1.87
C LEU A 94 -25.63 -0.51 -2.23
N ASP A 95 -26.23 -1.57 -2.76
CA ASP A 95 -25.51 -2.73 -3.29
C ASP A 95 -24.58 -2.32 -4.43
N THR A 96 -25.04 -1.44 -5.34
CA THR A 96 -24.22 -0.92 -6.44
C THR A 96 -23.02 -0.10 -5.93
N ILE A 97 -23.21 0.68 -4.86
CA ILE A 97 -22.11 1.41 -4.21
C ILE A 97 -21.14 0.42 -3.54
N ALA A 98 -21.66 -0.58 -2.83
CA ALA A 98 -20.87 -1.56 -2.08
C ALA A 98 -20.08 -2.53 -2.99
N ALA A 99 -20.54 -2.78 -4.21
CA ALA A 99 -19.91 -3.69 -5.16
C ALA A 99 -18.48 -3.27 -5.58
N ARG A 100 -18.14 -1.97 -5.48
CA ARG A 100 -16.82 -1.44 -5.86
C ARG A 100 -16.30 -0.49 -4.79
N ALA A 101 -15.19 -0.83 -4.15
CA ALA A 101 -14.57 0.02 -3.12
C ALA A 101 -14.26 1.45 -3.61
N GLY A 102 -13.96 1.60 -4.91
CA GLY A 102 -13.75 2.91 -5.55
C GLY A 102 -14.98 3.83 -5.52
N HIS A 103 -16.20 3.29 -5.59
CA HIS A 103 -17.43 4.10 -5.50
C HIS A 103 -17.56 4.74 -4.13
N LEU A 104 -17.35 3.95 -3.08
CA LEU A 104 -17.40 4.44 -1.70
C LEU A 104 -16.27 5.45 -1.42
N ALA A 105 -15.05 5.20 -1.89
CA ALA A 105 -13.92 6.11 -1.70
C ALA A 105 -14.21 7.49 -2.30
N ALA A 106 -14.67 7.55 -3.55
CA ALA A 106 -15.01 8.80 -4.21
C ALA A 106 -16.18 9.54 -3.52
N LEU A 107 -17.21 8.81 -3.05
CA LEU A 107 -18.31 9.43 -2.27
C LEU A 107 -17.83 9.99 -0.93
N LEU A 108 -16.80 9.43 -0.31
CA LEU A 108 -16.19 9.98 0.91
C LEU A 108 -15.44 11.29 0.63
N ASP A 109 -14.89 11.43 -0.58
CA ASP A 109 -14.22 12.63 -1.09
C ASP A 109 -15.19 13.67 -1.69
N ASP A 110 -16.51 13.50 -1.47
CA ASP A 110 -17.58 14.36 -1.98
C ASP A 110 -17.64 14.41 -3.53
N GLU A 111 -17.19 13.35 -4.19
CA GLU A 111 -17.28 13.19 -5.65
C GLU A 111 -18.38 12.20 -6.04
N MET A 112 -19.05 12.45 -7.17
CA MET A 112 -19.98 11.49 -7.79
C MET A 112 -19.26 10.71 -8.91
N PRO A 113 -19.01 9.40 -8.74
CA PRO A 113 -18.45 8.58 -9.80
C PRO A 113 -19.43 8.44 -10.97
N ALA A 114 -18.97 8.67 -12.19
CA ALA A 114 -19.80 8.47 -13.39
C ALA A 114 -20.22 7.01 -13.53
N GLU A 115 -19.28 6.07 -13.31
CA GLU A 115 -19.54 4.62 -13.31
C GLU A 115 -20.65 4.24 -12.33
N LEU A 116 -20.65 4.78 -11.11
CA LEU A 116 -21.70 4.50 -10.12
C LEU A 116 -23.09 4.89 -10.64
N VAL A 117 -23.22 6.07 -11.24
CA VAL A 117 -24.52 6.55 -11.74
C VAL A 117 -24.97 5.75 -12.96
N ASP A 118 -24.04 5.36 -13.82
CA ASP A 118 -24.34 4.51 -14.96
C ASP A 118 -24.76 3.11 -14.50
N ASP A 119 -24.03 2.49 -13.57
CA ASP A 119 -24.35 1.18 -13.00
C ASP A 119 -25.72 1.20 -12.30
N ALA A 120 -25.98 2.23 -11.48
CA ALA A 120 -27.27 2.41 -10.82
C ALA A 120 -28.41 2.58 -11.84
N ARG A 121 -28.18 3.33 -12.93
CA ARG A 121 -29.15 3.47 -14.02
C ARG A 121 -29.42 2.13 -14.72
N HIS A 122 -28.39 1.33 -15.00
CA HIS A 122 -28.54 -0.01 -15.58
C HIS A 122 -29.31 -0.95 -14.65
N ALA A 123 -29.16 -0.78 -13.33
CA ALA A 123 -29.93 -1.47 -12.30
C ALA A 123 -31.36 -0.91 -12.11
N GLY A 124 -31.79 0.06 -12.93
CA GLY A 124 -33.14 0.64 -12.88
C GLY A 124 -33.34 1.74 -11.83
N VAL A 125 -32.25 2.27 -11.26
CA VAL A 125 -32.27 3.31 -10.22
C VAL A 125 -31.58 4.59 -10.71
N PRO A 126 -32.30 5.49 -11.38
CA PRO A 126 -31.71 6.75 -11.84
C PRO A 126 -31.46 7.69 -10.65
N LEU A 127 -30.21 7.85 -10.22
CA LEU A 127 -29.87 8.78 -9.14
C LEU A 127 -30.06 10.24 -9.57
N LEU A 128 -29.57 10.59 -10.77
CA LEU A 128 -29.78 11.88 -11.40
C LEU A 128 -31.22 12.02 -11.93
N PRO A 129 -31.79 13.23 -11.90
CA PRO A 129 -33.15 13.45 -12.39
C PRO A 129 -33.23 13.28 -13.91
N LEU A 130 -34.31 12.68 -14.38
CA LEU A 130 -34.71 12.76 -15.79
C LEU A 130 -35.42 14.10 -16.05
N PRO A 131 -35.43 14.59 -17.30
CA PRO A 131 -36.12 15.84 -17.65
C PRO A 131 -37.61 15.84 -17.28
N THR A 132 -38.25 14.67 -17.30
CA THR A 132 -39.66 14.48 -16.95
C THR A 132 -39.92 14.36 -15.45
N GLU A 133 -38.90 14.20 -14.62
CA GLU A 133 -39.03 14.04 -13.17
C GLU A 133 -38.97 15.35 -12.40
N LEU A 134 -38.40 16.40 -12.99
CA LEU A 134 -38.38 17.73 -12.38
C LEU A 134 -39.77 18.35 -12.52
N ASP A 135 -40.44 18.56 -11.39
CA ASP A 135 -41.78 19.17 -11.32
C ASP A 135 -41.74 20.53 -10.60
N PRO A 136 -41.57 21.65 -11.34
CA PRO A 136 -41.37 22.96 -10.74
C PRO A 136 -42.70 23.67 -10.52
N GLU A 137 -42.99 24.01 -9.27
CA GLU A 137 -44.17 24.77 -8.85
C GLU A 137 -43.80 26.18 -8.37
N CYS A 138 -44.71 27.14 -8.58
CA CYS A 138 -44.53 28.48 -8.06
C CYS A 138 -45.85 29.19 -7.80
N SER A 139 -45.92 29.96 -6.72
CA SER A 139 -47.09 30.78 -6.38
C SER A 139 -47.26 32.05 -7.25
N CYS A 140 -46.55 32.16 -8.37
CA CYS A 140 -46.65 33.31 -9.27
C CYS A 140 -47.79 33.12 -10.29
N PRO A 141 -48.41 34.19 -10.78
CA PRO A 141 -49.53 34.09 -11.73
C PRO A 141 -49.11 33.70 -13.17
N ASP A 142 -47.88 33.24 -13.36
CA ASP A 142 -47.33 32.84 -14.67
C ASP A 142 -47.59 31.36 -14.90
N TRP A 143 -48.39 31.06 -15.93
CA TRP A 143 -48.84 29.70 -16.28
C TRP A 143 -47.83 28.89 -17.09
N GLY A 144 -46.66 29.43 -17.44
CA GLY A 144 -45.68 28.64 -18.19
C GLY A 144 -44.86 27.70 -17.30
N TYR A 145 -44.37 26.64 -17.92
CA TYR A 145 -43.76 25.50 -17.25
C TYR A 145 -42.31 25.25 -17.72
N PRO A 146 -41.30 25.41 -16.85
CA PRO A 146 -41.35 26.14 -15.59
C PRO A 146 -41.53 27.65 -15.79
N CYS A 147 -42.06 28.33 -14.76
CA CYS A 147 -42.02 29.78 -14.72
C CYS A 147 -40.58 30.25 -14.46
N LYS A 148 -40.27 31.53 -14.74
CA LYS A 148 -38.91 32.06 -14.52
C LYS A 148 -38.41 31.93 -13.07
N HIS A 149 -39.30 31.91 -12.08
CA HIS A 149 -38.93 31.80 -10.67
C HIS A 149 -38.55 30.36 -10.30
N ALA A 150 -39.32 29.38 -10.78
CA ALA A 150 -39.03 27.96 -10.56
C ALA A 150 -37.78 27.53 -11.32
N ALA A 151 -37.61 27.99 -12.57
CA ALA A 151 -36.36 27.83 -13.30
C ALA A 151 -35.17 28.45 -12.54
N ALA A 152 -35.34 29.64 -11.95
CA ALA A 152 -34.29 30.27 -11.15
C ALA A 152 -33.90 29.43 -9.92
N LEU A 153 -34.87 28.79 -9.26
CA LEU A 153 -34.59 27.87 -8.16
C LEU A 153 -33.79 26.64 -8.64
N CYS A 154 -34.19 26.01 -9.75
CA CYS A 154 -33.47 24.87 -10.32
C CYS A 154 -32.02 25.23 -10.68
N TYR A 155 -31.78 26.41 -11.25
CA TYR A 155 -30.41 26.89 -11.52
C TYR A 155 -29.64 27.22 -10.24
N ALA A 156 -30.30 27.74 -9.20
CA ALA A 156 -29.63 28.11 -7.95
C ALA A 156 -29.18 26.88 -7.15
N ILE A 157 -29.99 25.82 -7.08
CA ILE A 157 -29.61 24.58 -6.37
C ILE A 157 -28.51 23.80 -7.09
N ALA A 158 -28.32 23.99 -8.40
CA ALA A 158 -27.27 23.33 -9.17
C ALA A 158 -25.88 23.58 -8.57
N ALA A 159 -25.58 24.79 -8.08
CA ALA A 159 -24.30 25.10 -7.44
C ALA A 159 -24.10 24.37 -6.10
N THR A 160 -25.19 24.07 -5.37
CA THR A 160 -25.12 23.28 -4.14
C THR A 160 -24.87 21.80 -4.47
N ILE A 161 -25.55 21.27 -5.48
CA ILE A 161 -25.31 19.90 -6.00
C ILE A 161 -23.87 19.76 -6.51
N ASP A 162 -23.35 20.81 -7.16
CA ASP A 162 -21.96 20.87 -7.67
C ASP A 162 -20.92 20.74 -6.55
N THR A 163 -21.24 21.26 -5.36
CA THR A 163 -20.33 21.25 -4.20
C THR A 163 -20.54 20.02 -3.32
N ASP A 164 -21.79 19.53 -3.22
CA ASP A 164 -22.16 18.40 -2.38
C ASP A 164 -23.10 17.45 -3.16
N PRO A 165 -22.60 16.31 -3.65
CA PRO A 165 -23.43 15.33 -4.36
C PRO A 165 -24.50 14.69 -3.46
N PHE A 166 -24.36 14.71 -2.13
CA PHE A 166 -25.36 14.15 -1.21
C PHE A 166 -26.68 14.92 -1.19
N VAL A 167 -26.71 16.11 -1.77
CA VAL A 167 -27.97 16.81 -2.07
C VAL A 167 -28.87 15.96 -2.97
N LEU A 168 -28.31 15.24 -3.95
CA LEU A 168 -29.08 14.34 -4.83
C LEU A 168 -29.62 13.14 -4.06
N PHE A 169 -28.82 12.54 -3.19
CA PHE A 169 -29.25 11.44 -2.32
C PHE A 169 -30.37 11.89 -1.38
N ALA A 170 -30.22 13.06 -0.75
CA ALA A 170 -31.23 13.63 0.13
C ALA A 170 -32.54 13.92 -0.63
N LEU A 171 -32.45 14.42 -1.87
CA LEU A 171 -33.62 14.58 -2.73
C LEU A 171 -34.27 13.25 -3.12
N ARG A 172 -33.46 12.20 -3.31
CA ARG A 172 -33.95 10.83 -3.56
C ARG A 172 -34.43 10.11 -2.29
N GLY A 173 -34.27 10.69 -1.11
CA GLY A 173 -34.95 10.25 0.12
C GLY A 173 -34.08 9.92 1.32
N ARG A 174 -32.77 9.71 1.16
CA ARG A 174 -31.86 9.35 2.27
C ARG A 174 -30.70 10.34 2.36
N GLY A 175 -30.39 10.78 3.58
CA GLY A 175 -29.30 11.72 3.84
C GLY A 175 -27.92 11.06 3.87
N ARG A 176 -26.86 11.86 3.85
CA ARG A 176 -25.45 11.40 3.91
C ARG A 176 -25.18 10.39 5.04
N GLU A 177 -25.57 10.76 6.26
CA GLU A 177 -25.33 9.93 7.45
C GLU A 177 -26.04 8.58 7.36
N GLU A 178 -27.27 8.59 6.84
CA GLU A 178 -28.09 7.38 6.65
C GLU A 178 -27.48 6.46 5.60
N VAL A 179 -27.08 7.00 4.45
CA VAL A 179 -26.41 6.24 3.37
C VAL A 179 -25.15 5.58 3.90
N PHE A 180 -24.27 6.32 4.60
CA PHE A 180 -23.05 5.73 5.15
C PHE A 180 -23.30 4.74 6.28
N ALA A 181 -24.32 4.95 7.12
CA ALA A 181 -24.70 3.99 8.14
C ALA A 181 -25.13 2.64 7.53
N GLN A 182 -25.93 2.70 6.46
CA GLN A 182 -26.41 1.50 5.75
C GLN A 182 -25.29 0.79 4.99
N LEU A 183 -24.39 1.53 4.33
CA LEU A 183 -23.21 0.95 3.67
C LEU A 183 -22.27 0.25 4.67
N ARG A 184 -22.10 0.81 5.87
CA ARG A 184 -21.33 0.15 6.95
C ARG A 184 -22.01 -1.13 7.39
N ALA A 185 -23.32 -1.13 7.58
CA ALA A 185 -24.07 -2.31 7.98
C ALA A 185 -23.97 -3.44 6.93
N LEU A 186 -24.10 -3.12 5.64
CA LEU A 186 -23.92 -4.09 4.55
C LEU A 186 -22.54 -4.73 4.57
N ARG A 187 -21.48 -3.94 4.80
CA ARG A 187 -20.11 -4.45 4.90
C ARG A 187 -19.94 -5.38 6.11
N THR A 188 -20.44 -5.00 7.28
CA THR A 188 -20.36 -5.83 8.48
C THR A 188 -21.11 -7.16 8.29
N ALA A 189 -22.32 -7.10 7.74
CA ALA A 189 -23.12 -8.30 7.47
C ALA A 189 -22.40 -9.26 6.51
N ALA A 190 -21.83 -8.76 5.40
CA ALA A 190 -21.05 -9.57 4.46
C ALA A 190 -19.82 -10.21 5.11
N GLN A 191 -19.19 -9.50 6.06
CA GLN A 191 -18.03 -10.00 6.80
C GLN A 191 -18.41 -11.08 7.82
N GLU A 192 -19.61 -11.01 8.40
CA GLU A 192 -20.17 -12.03 9.28
C GLU A 192 -20.60 -13.31 8.52
N THR A 193 -21.15 -13.19 7.31
CA THR A 193 -21.49 -14.36 6.47
C THR A 193 -20.27 -15.03 5.83
N ALA A 194 -19.20 -14.27 5.55
CA ALA A 194 -17.98 -14.80 4.94
C ALA A 194 -17.00 -15.41 5.97
N ALA A 195 -17.15 -15.09 7.25
CA ALA A 195 -16.33 -15.68 8.30
C ALA A 195 -16.76 -17.15 8.54
N PRO A 196 -15.83 -18.13 8.52
CA PRO A 196 -16.15 -19.44 9.08
C PRO A 196 -16.64 -19.25 10.52
N PRO A 197 -17.59 -20.08 11.00
CA PRO A 197 -18.06 -19.97 12.38
C PRO A 197 -16.84 -19.96 13.29
N ALA A 198 -16.73 -18.91 14.10
CA ALA A 198 -15.62 -18.80 15.05
C ALA A 198 -15.57 -20.12 15.84
N PRO A 199 -14.39 -20.77 15.96
CA PRO A 199 -14.29 -21.99 16.73
C PRO A 199 -14.89 -21.75 18.11
N ALA A 200 -15.63 -22.72 18.64
CA ALA A 200 -16.22 -22.61 19.96
C ALA A 200 -15.12 -22.26 20.97
N GLY A 201 -15.13 -21.01 21.44
CA GLY A 201 -14.10 -20.52 22.34
C GLY A 201 -14.18 -21.26 23.67
N ILE A 202 -13.02 -21.59 24.23
CA ILE A 202 -12.95 -22.06 25.62
C ILE A 202 -12.86 -20.86 26.58
N PRO A 203 -13.41 -20.95 27.80
CA PRO A 203 -13.22 -19.92 28.82
C PRO A 203 -11.72 -19.67 29.05
N ALA A 204 -11.32 -18.40 29.19
CA ALA A 204 -9.90 -18.02 29.36
C ALA A 204 -9.23 -18.77 30.52
N ALA A 205 -9.95 -19.00 31.63
CA ALA A 205 -9.45 -19.78 32.76
C ALA A 205 -9.11 -21.23 32.39
N ALA A 206 -9.92 -21.87 31.53
CA ALA A 206 -9.67 -23.22 31.04
C ALA A 206 -8.48 -23.25 30.06
N ALA A 207 -8.33 -22.22 29.22
CA ALA A 207 -7.17 -22.08 28.33
C ALA A 207 -5.85 -21.96 29.12
N TYR A 208 -5.84 -21.16 30.19
CA TYR A 208 -4.68 -21.02 31.07
C TYR A 208 -4.34 -22.29 31.84
N ALA A 209 -5.34 -23.02 32.34
CA ALA A 209 -5.14 -24.31 33.01
C ALA A 209 -4.53 -25.34 32.05
N HIS A 210 -5.06 -25.45 30.83
CA HIS A 210 -4.54 -26.34 29.79
C HIS A 210 -3.08 -26.02 29.42
N TRP A 211 -2.74 -24.73 29.27
CA TRP A 211 -1.35 -24.32 29.00
C TRP A 211 -0.39 -24.63 30.15
N ALA A 212 -0.88 -24.55 31.40
CA ALA A 212 -0.08 -24.87 32.59
C ALA A 212 0.18 -26.37 32.75
N GLU A 213 -0.71 -27.24 32.25
CA GLU A 213 -0.54 -28.69 32.23
C GLU A 213 0.49 -29.15 31.19
N GLY A 214 0.67 -28.36 30.13
CA GLY A 214 1.74 -28.51 29.15
C GLY A 214 1.57 -27.51 28.01
N PRO A 215 2.65 -26.87 27.53
CA PRO A 215 2.55 -25.97 26.39
C PRO A 215 2.01 -26.75 25.19
N SER A 216 0.95 -26.24 24.56
CA SER A 216 0.44 -26.80 23.31
C SER A 216 1.57 -26.84 22.27
N GLU A 217 1.67 -27.96 21.56
CA GLU A 217 2.57 -28.04 20.40
C GLU A 217 2.19 -26.95 19.41
N LEU A 218 3.18 -26.14 19.02
CA LEU A 218 2.99 -25.18 17.95
C LEU A 218 2.69 -25.96 16.67
N PRO A 219 1.77 -25.47 15.82
CA PRO A 219 1.54 -26.09 14.53
C PRO A 219 2.85 -26.15 13.74
N GLU A 220 3.01 -27.21 12.94
CA GLU A 220 4.17 -27.34 12.05
C GLU A 220 4.30 -26.08 11.18
N LEU A 221 5.55 -25.63 11.01
CA LEU A 221 5.83 -24.46 10.21
C LEU A 221 5.40 -24.73 8.76
N PRO A 222 4.67 -23.81 8.13
CA PRO A 222 4.29 -23.98 6.73
C PRO A 222 5.56 -23.97 5.87
N GLU A 223 5.64 -24.91 4.91
CA GLU A 223 6.72 -24.86 3.93
C GLU A 223 6.58 -23.59 3.07
N PRO A 224 7.67 -22.84 2.85
CA PRO A 224 7.64 -21.65 2.02
C PRO A 224 7.30 -22.04 0.57
N ALA A 225 6.06 -21.83 0.16
CA ALA A 225 5.63 -22.04 -1.21
C ALA A 225 6.12 -20.89 -2.10
N ALA A 226 6.57 -21.22 -3.31
CA ALA A 226 6.86 -20.21 -4.33
C ALA A 226 5.59 -19.42 -4.65
N HIS A 227 5.72 -18.11 -4.80
CA HIS A 227 4.61 -17.29 -5.29
C HIS A 227 4.31 -17.70 -6.75
N THR A 228 3.16 -18.32 -6.99
CA THR A 228 2.76 -18.79 -8.33
C THR A 228 1.88 -17.79 -9.09
N THR A 229 1.51 -16.69 -8.45
CA THR A 229 0.68 -15.65 -9.07
C THR A 229 1.56 -14.61 -9.73
N ALA A 230 1.26 -14.25 -10.98
CA ALA A 230 1.94 -13.13 -11.63
C ALA A 230 1.64 -11.83 -10.84
N LEU A 231 2.66 -10.99 -10.67
CA LEU A 231 2.50 -9.69 -10.03
C LEU A 231 1.43 -8.87 -10.77
N PRO A 232 0.40 -8.35 -10.07
CA PRO A 232 -0.72 -7.66 -10.71
C PRO A 232 -0.33 -6.28 -11.28
N VAL A 233 0.84 -5.76 -10.90
CA VAL A 233 1.31 -4.42 -11.25
C VAL A 233 2.78 -4.47 -11.64
N ALA A 234 3.13 -3.81 -12.74
CA ALA A 234 4.51 -3.65 -13.18
C ALA A 234 5.30 -2.72 -12.22
N PRO A 235 6.62 -2.88 -12.09
CA PRO A 235 7.45 -1.96 -11.30
C PRO A 235 7.31 -0.51 -11.81
N PRO A 236 7.40 0.50 -10.91
CA PRO A 236 7.29 1.90 -11.32
C PRO A 236 8.34 2.27 -12.38
N PRO A 237 7.97 3.03 -13.42
CA PRO A 237 8.90 3.43 -14.47
C PRO A 237 10.05 4.27 -13.91
N GLY A 238 11.26 4.06 -14.44
CA GLY A 238 12.48 4.79 -14.03
C GLY A 238 13.22 4.20 -12.82
N THR A 239 12.68 3.14 -12.19
CA THR A 239 13.36 2.46 -11.06
C THR A 239 14.50 1.54 -11.50
N GLY A 240 14.53 1.15 -12.79
CA GLY A 240 15.47 0.15 -13.30
C GLY A 240 15.15 -1.29 -12.87
N LEU A 241 14.06 -1.51 -12.12
CA LEU A 241 13.62 -2.84 -11.70
C LEU A 241 12.68 -3.44 -12.75
N THR A 242 12.84 -4.73 -12.97
CA THR A 242 11.96 -5.57 -13.79
C THR A 242 10.98 -6.36 -12.91
N ALA A 243 9.95 -6.97 -13.52
CA ALA A 243 9.04 -7.86 -12.78
C ALA A 243 9.80 -9.05 -12.17
N ALA A 244 10.78 -9.61 -12.88
CA ALA A 244 11.63 -10.69 -12.39
C ALA A 244 12.46 -10.27 -11.16
N ASP A 245 12.86 -9.00 -11.07
CA ASP A 245 13.56 -8.46 -9.91
C ASP A 245 12.66 -8.41 -8.67
N LEU A 246 11.39 -8.01 -8.86
CA LEU A 246 10.41 -8.03 -7.79
C LEU A 246 10.10 -9.45 -7.32
N GLU A 247 9.90 -10.40 -8.25
CA GLU A 247 9.70 -11.81 -7.93
C GLU A 247 10.87 -12.39 -7.12
N ARG A 248 12.10 -12.03 -7.48
CA ARG A 248 13.29 -12.44 -6.74
C ARG A 248 13.33 -11.86 -5.33
N LEU A 249 13.03 -10.57 -5.17
CA LEU A 249 12.94 -9.93 -3.86
C LEU A 249 11.84 -10.55 -2.99
N MET A 250 10.71 -10.95 -3.58
CA MET A 250 9.65 -11.68 -2.88
C MET A 250 10.10 -13.07 -2.43
N ALA A 251 10.80 -13.81 -3.29
CA ALA A 251 11.36 -15.11 -2.94
C ALA A 251 12.37 -14.98 -1.79
N ASP A 252 13.24 -13.96 -1.83
CA ASP A 252 14.18 -13.65 -0.76
C ASP A 252 13.47 -13.32 0.57
N ALA A 253 12.48 -12.42 0.53
CA ALA A 253 11.70 -12.05 1.71
C ALA A 253 10.96 -13.25 2.31
N THR A 254 10.41 -14.13 1.46
CA THR A 254 9.72 -15.36 1.89
C THR A 254 10.70 -16.32 2.58
N ALA A 255 11.88 -16.55 1.99
CA ALA A 255 12.91 -17.40 2.60
C ALA A 255 13.41 -16.83 3.94
N ARG A 256 13.54 -15.51 4.06
CA ARG A 256 13.87 -14.84 5.33
C ARG A 256 12.77 -15.02 6.37
N ALA A 257 11.51 -14.81 6.00
CA ALA A 257 10.38 -14.99 6.90
C ALA A 257 10.31 -16.44 7.44
N ALA A 258 10.54 -17.44 6.58
CA ALA A 258 10.59 -18.84 6.99
C ALA A 258 11.70 -19.12 8.02
N ARG A 259 12.91 -18.57 7.81
CA ARG A 259 14.02 -18.69 8.78
C ARG A 259 13.70 -18.03 10.11
N LEU A 260 13.08 -16.85 10.09
CA LEU A 260 12.65 -16.16 11.30
C LEU A 260 11.61 -16.96 12.09
N LEU A 261 10.65 -17.56 11.39
CA LEU A 261 9.67 -18.45 12.00
C LEU A 261 10.30 -19.70 12.62
N ALA A 262 11.40 -20.20 12.02
CA ALA A 262 12.21 -21.29 12.57
C ALA A 262 13.14 -20.85 13.73
N GLY A 263 13.14 -19.56 14.09
CA GLY A 263 13.97 -19.02 15.18
C GLY A 263 15.38 -18.57 14.77
N ASP A 264 15.75 -18.63 13.48
CA ASP A 264 17.02 -18.09 12.99
C ASP A 264 16.91 -16.57 12.80
N THR A 265 17.54 -15.82 13.70
CA THR A 265 17.55 -14.37 13.71
C THR A 265 18.83 -13.73 13.15
N ALA A 266 19.74 -14.52 12.56
CA ALA A 266 21.07 -14.04 12.16
C ALA A 266 21.02 -12.87 11.16
N ASP A 267 19.99 -12.83 10.29
CA ASP A 267 19.85 -11.86 9.20
C ASP A 267 18.86 -10.71 9.52
N LEU A 268 18.41 -10.56 10.77
CA LEU A 268 17.47 -9.49 11.16
C LEU A 268 18.09 -8.09 11.13
N HIS A 269 19.37 -8.00 11.46
CA HIS A 269 20.04 -6.74 11.76
C HIS A 269 21.17 -6.42 10.78
N LEU A 270 21.05 -6.90 9.54
CA LEU A 270 22.03 -6.62 8.51
C LEU A 270 22.01 -5.13 8.16
N THR A 271 23.19 -4.54 8.09
CA THR A 271 23.38 -3.24 7.46
C THR A 271 23.10 -3.33 5.96
N GLN A 272 22.82 -2.20 5.29
CA GLN A 272 22.61 -2.17 3.84
C GLN A 272 23.77 -2.80 3.06
N HIS A 273 25.01 -2.60 3.51
CA HIS A 273 26.21 -3.21 2.92
C HIS A 273 26.21 -4.73 3.05
N GLN A 274 25.93 -5.25 4.26
CA GLN A 274 25.86 -6.70 4.50
C GLN A 274 24.70 -7.34 3.73
N ASP A 275 23.55 -6.67 3.65
CA ASP A 275 22.39 -7.17 2.91
C ASP A 275 22.64 -7.20 1.39
N ALA A 276 23.34 -6.19 0.84
CA ALA A 276 23.78 -6.21 -0.55
C ALA A 276 24.71 -7.38 -0.86
N VAL A 277 25.67 -7.66 0.03
CA VAL A 277 26.58 -8.81 -0.11
C VAL A 277 25.82 -10.14 -0.01
N ARG A 278 24.85 -10.25 0.90
CA ARG A 278 23.97 -11.41 1.03
C ARG A 278 23.19 -11.67 -0.24
N ILE A 279 22.57 -10.64 -0.82
CA ILE A 279 21.83 -10.77 -2.08
C ILE A 279 22.79 -11.16 -3.21
N ALA A 280 23.99 -10.59 -3.29
CA ALA A 280 24.98 -11.01 -4.26
C ALA A 280 25.39 -12.49 -4.10
N ALA A 281 25.45 -12.99 -2.86
CA ALA A 281 25.85 -14.36 -2.55
C ALA A 281 24.86 -15.39 -3.09
N SER A 282 23.57 -15.06 -3.19
CA SER A 282 22.53 -15.92 -3.80
C SER A 282 22.61 -16.00 -5.34
N ASN A 283 23.63 -15.37 -5.94
CA ASN A 283 23.92 -15.38 -7.38
C ASN A 283 22.75 -14.88 -8.26
N PRO A 284 22.29 -13.63 -8.08
CA PRO A 284 21.13 -13.07 -8.81
C PRO A 284 21.43 -12.79 -10.29
N GLY A 285 22.70 -12.89 -10.71
CA GLY A 285 23.17 -12.59 -12.07
C GLY A 285 24.11 -11.39 -12.13
N PRO A 286 24.78 -11.17 -13.28
CA PRO A 286 25.83 -10.17 -13.43
C PRO A 286 25.33 -8.72 -13.31
N GLU A 287 24.13 -8.44 -13.80
CA GLU A 287 23.53 -7.10 -13.74
C GLU A 287 23.30 -6.65 -12.30
N TRP A 288 22.65 -7.49 -11.49
CA TRP A 288 22.46 -7.24 -10.06
C TRP A 288 23.78 -7.05 -9.32
N PHE A 289 24.77 -7.89 -9.61
CA PHE A 289 26.09 -7.77 -8.99
C PHE A 289 26.70 -6.39 -9.25
N HIS A 290 26.62 -5.90 -10.49
CA HIS A 290 27.09 -4.56 -10.85
C HIS A 290 26.27 -3.45 -10.17
N HIS A 291 24.94 -3.54 -10.16
CA HIS A 291 24.07 -2.56 -9.49
C HIS A 291 24.32 -2.50 -7.98
N LEU A 292 24.51 -3.64 -7.32
CA LEU A 292 24.81 -3.71 -5.89
C LEU A 292 26.16 -3.07 -5.56
N ILE A 293 27.18 -3.29 -6.38
CA ILE A 293 28.49 -2.63 -6.25
C ILE A 293 28.34 -1.11 -6.38
N GLN A 294 27.62 -0.63 -7.39
CA GLN A 294 27.41 0.80 -7.62
C GLN A 294 26.65 1.45 -6.47
N ASN A 295 25.57 0.82 -5.99
CA ASN A 295 24.71 1.36 -4.95
C ASN A 295 25.36 1.32 -3.55
N THR A 296 26.30 0.40 -3.32
CA THR A 296 27.09 0.36 -2.07
C THR A 296 28.36 1.20 -2.14
N ASN A 297 28.71 1.73 -3.33
CA ASN A 297 29.98 2.40 -3.59
C ASN A 297 31.21 1.56 -3.18
N ALA A 298 31.09 0.23 -3.28
CA ALA A 298 32.15 -0.71 -2.93
C ALA A 298 33.13 -0.88 -4.10
N LYS A 299 34.37 -1.25 -3.81
CA LYS A 299 35.32 -1.69 -4.85
C LYS A 299 34.91 -3.08 -5.35
N PRO A 300 34.92 -3.37 -6.67
CA PRO A 300 34.46 -4.64 -7.22
C PRO A 300 35.14 -5.88 -6.61
N THR A 301 36.48 -5.87 -6.48
CA THR A 301 37.25 -6.98 -5.90
C THR A 301 36.93 -7.19 -4.42
N ALA A 302 36.85 -6.10 -3.65
CA ALA A 302 36.47 -6.15 -2.25
C ALA A 302 35.05 -6.70 -2.07
N PHE A 303 34.09 -6.27 -2.89
CA PHE A 303 32.71 -6.76 -2.83
C PHE A 303 32.61 -8.24 -3.20
N ALA A 304 33.36 -8.70 -4.21
CA ALA A 304 33.46 -10.12 -4.56
C ALA A 304 34.04 -10.96 -3.41
N ARG A 305 35.08 -10.46 -2.73
CA ARG A 305 35.65 -11.11 -1.54
C ARG A 305 34.63 -11.23 -0.41
N LEU A 306 33.87 -10.18 -0.13
CA LEU A 306 32.80 -10.22 0.89
C LEU A 306 31.68 -11.18 0.50
N THR A 307 31.33 -11.25 -0.79
CA THR A 307 30.34 -12.20 -1.32
C THR A 307 30.79 -13.63 -1.07
N ARG A 308 32.07 -13.94 -1.29
CA ARG A 308 32.65 -15.25 -0.97
C ARG A 308 32.72 -15.49 0.54
N ALA A 309 33.04 -14.47 1.33
CA ALA A 309 33.07 -14.56 2.79
C ALA A 309 31.69 -14.89 3.36
N TRP A 310 30.63 -14.28 2.82
CA TRP A 310 29.25 -14.59 3.17
C TRP A 310 28.90 -16.05 2.85
N ARG A 311 29.28 -16.56 1.67
CA ARG A 311 28.99 -17.96 1.28
C ARG A 311 29.61 -18.98 2.23
N HIS A 312 30.80 -18.71 2.74
CA HIS A 312 31.51 -19.62 3.64
C HIS A 312 31.18 -19.40 5.13
N GLY A 313 30.56 -18.27 5.48
CA GLY A 313 30.58 -17.77 6.84
C GLY A 313 29.40 -16.93 7.30
N GLY A 314 28.42 -16.68 6.42
CA GLY A 314 27.29 -15.80 6.68
C GLY A 314 27.70 -14.38 7.11
N PRO A 315 26.91 -13.74 7.99
CA PRO A 315 27.21 -12.41 8.54
C PRO A 315 28.57 -12.33 9.24
N THR A 316 28.94 -13.40 9.96
CA THR A 316 30.22 -13.46 10.68
C THR A 316 31.40 -13.52 9.72
N GLY A 317 31.24 -14.17 8.56
CA GLY A 317 32.24 -14.20 7.49
C GLY A 317 32.63 -12.80 7.00
N ILE A 318 31.65 -11.90 6.82
CA ILE A 318 31.91 -10.48 6.49
C ILE A 318 32.68 -9.80 7.62
N THR A 319 32.22 -9.98 8.86
CA THR A 319 32.84 -9.37 10.05
C THR A 319 34.32 -9.77 10.16
N VAL A 320 34.64 -11.05 9.96
CA VAL A 320 36.00 -11.60 9.98
C VAL A 320 36.85 -11.10 8.80
N ALA A 321 36.22 -10.87 7.64
CA ALA A 321 36.89 -10.33 6.48
C ALA A 321 37.36 -8.88 6.71
N GLU A 322 36.51 -8.06 7.34
CA GLU A 322 36.70 -6.61 7.46
C GLU A 322 37.34 -6.17 8.78
N GLN A 323 37.00 -6.80 9.90
CA GLN A 323 37.29 -6.29 11.25
C GLN A 323 38.18 -7.23 12.07
N PRO A 324 39.52 -7.10 11.99
CA PRO A 324 40.41 -7.86 12.85
C PRO A 324 40.36 -7.35 14.30
N TYR A 325 40.05 -8.25 15.24
CA TYR A 325 39.93 -7.98 16.66
C TYR A 325 40.97 -8.74 17.49
N ALA A 326 41.14 -8.39 18.77
CA ALA A 326 42.03 -9.10 19.67
C ALA A 326 41.25 -10.17 20.47
N PRO A 327 41.38 -11.47 20.15
CA PRO A 327 40.72 -12.56 20.89
C PRO A 327 41.45 -12.89 22.18
N ASP A 328 40.89 -13.82 22.96
CA ASP A 328 41.54 -14.39 24.14
C ASP A 328 42.91 -15.00 23.75
N PRO A 329 44.03 -14.57 24.37
CA PRO A 329 45.35 -15.14 24.14
C PRO A 329 45.43 -16.66 24.36
N MET A 330 44.61 -17.23 25.24
CA MET A 330 44.59 -18.68 25.49
C MET A 330 44.07 -19.45 24.27
N VAL A 331 43.02 -18.97 23.61
CA VAL A 331 42.45 -19.59 22.41
C VAL A 331 43.48 -19.55 21.27
N MET A 332 44.14 -18.40 21.07
CA MET A 332 45.18 -18.26 20.04
C MET A 332 46.39 -19.16 20.31
N LYS A 333 46.79 -19.30 21.58
CA LYS A 333 47.90 -20.19 21.97
C LYS A 333 47.54 -21.64 21.72
N ALA A 334 46.35 -22.08 22.11
CA ALA A 334 45.87 -23.45 21.90
C ALA A 334 45.79 -23.79 20.41
N ALA A 335 45.20 -22.91 19.60
CA ALA A 335 45.10 -23.09 18.16
C ALA A 335 46.48 -23.16 17.49
N ARG A 336 47.42 -22.31 17.91
CA ARG A 336 48.81 -22.38 17.41
C ARG A 336 49.47 -23.71 17.76
N THR A 337 49.31 -24.21 18.98
CA THR A 337 49.88 -25.52 19.36
C THR A 337 49.30 -26.66 18.52
N ALA A 338 47.99 -26.65 18.26
CA ALA A 338 47.35 -27.64 17.39
C ALA A 338 47.86 -27.56 15.94
N LEU A 339 47.98 -26.36 15.40
CA LEU A 339 48.49 -26.12 14.04
C LEU A 339 49.96 -26.48 13.89
N ASP A 340 50.81 -26.13 14.86
CA ASP A 340 52.24 -26.47 14.85
C ASP A 340 52.43 -28.01 14.82
N ALA A 341 51.59 -28.76 15.55
CA ALA A 341 51.59 -30.23 15.51
C ALA A 341 51.14 -30.78 14.15
N ALA A 342 50.02 -30.28 13.60
CA ALA A 342 49.52 -30.71 12.30
C ALA A 342 50.52 -30.38 11.16
N LEU A 343 51.13 -29.20 11.19
CA LEU A 343 52.12 -28.78 10.20
C LEU A 343 53.39 -29.62 10.23
N ALA A 344 53.81 -30.11 11.40
CA ALA A 344 54.94 -31.02 11.53
C ALA A 344 54.68 -32.39 10.87
N GLU A 345 53.42 -32.81 10.77
CA GLU A 345 53.03 -34.01 10.02
C GLU A 345 52.85 -33.73 8.51
N MET A 346 52.43 -32.52 8.15
CA MET A 346 52.14 -32.14 6.76
C MET A 346 53.37 -31.64 5.98
N THR A 347 54.48 -31.29 6.64
CA THR A 347 55.64 -30.63 5.98
C THR A 347 56.98 -31.17 6.47
N ASP A 348 57.95 -31.30 5.55
CA ASP A 348 59.32 -31.77 5.84
C ASP A 348 60.24 -30.66 6.40
N SER A 349 59.74 -29.44 6.58
CA SER A 349 60.54 -28.29 6.99
C SER A 349 59.77 -27.44 8.01
N PRO A 350 60.47 -26.81 8.99
CA PRO A 350 59.81 -26.01 10.01
C PRO A 350 59.08 -24.82 9.38
N THR A 351 57.77 -24.81 9.51
CA THR A 351 56.90 -23.72 9.04
C THR A 351 56.70 -22.69 10.14
N HIS A 352 56.87 -21.40 9.81
CA HIS A 352 56.72 -20.32 10.77
C HIS A 352 55.30 -19.72 10.73
N LEU A 353 54.50 -19.99 11.77
CA LEU A 353 53.17 -19.43 11.93
C LEU A 353 53.22 -18.02 12.55
N ARG A 354 52.89 -17.00 11.75
CA ARG A 354 52.81 -15.61 12.23
C ARG A 354 51.43 -15.33 12.81
N ALA A 355 51.38 -14.98 14.10
CA ALA A 355 50.16 -14.51 14.75
C ALA A 355 50.06 -12.99 14.74
N TRP A 356 48.90 -12.46 14.38
CA TRP A 356 48.55 -11.05 14.54
C TRP A 356 47.05 -10.93 14.81
N ARG A 357 46.66 -10.40 15.98
CA ARG A 357 45.25 -10.27 16.39
C ARG A 357 44.55 -11.64 16.29
N ASN A 358 43.39 -11.71 15.63
CA ASN A 358 42.65 -12.93 15.35
C ASN A 358 43.15 -13.70 14.11
N ARG A 359 44.36 -13.44 13.61
CA ARG A 359 44.87 -14.03 12.36
C ARG A 359 46.14 -14.84 12.57
N LEU A 360 46.16 -16.05 12.02
CA LEU A 360 47.31 -16.96 11.98
C LEU A 360 47.71 -17.14 10.51
N THR A 361 48.92 -16.71 10.15
CA THR A 361 49.37 -16.65 8.75
C THR A 361 50.56 -17.57 8.52
N LEU A 362 50.44 -18.41 7.50
CA LEU A 362 51.49 -19.27 6.95
C LEU A 362 52.02 -18.62 5.67
N THR A 363 52.97 -17.71 5.84
CA THR A 363 53.45 -16.83 4.77
C THR A 363 53.98 -17.60 3.55
N HIS A 364 54.71 -18.69 3.75
CA HIS A 364 55.32 -19.46 2.66
C HIS A 364 54.32 -20.27 1.84
N HIS A 365 53.13 -20.52 2.40
CA HIS A 365 52.07 -21.29 1.75
C HIS A 365 50.91 -20.42 1.30
N GLY A 366 50.96 -19.10 1.52
CA GLY A 366 49.84 -18.22 1.16
C GLY A 366 48.53 -18.60 1.87
N ILE A 367 48.59 -19.15 3.09
CA ILE A 367 47.40 -19.54 3.86
C ILE A 367 47.26 -18.64 5.10
N GLN A 368 46.03 -18.21 5.39
CA GLN A 368 45.71 -17.46 6.59
C GLN A 368 44.42 -17.97 7.22
N LEU A 369 44.46 -18.32 8.50
CA LEU A 369 43.29 -18.63 9.29
C LEU A 369 42.89 -17.41 10.10
N ARG A 370 41.59 -17.10 10.16
CA ARG A 370 41.06 -15.99 10.94
C ARG A 370 40.01 -16.51 11.92
N LEU A 371 40.19 -16.22 13.22
CA LEU A 371 39.23 -16.57 14.25
C LEU A 371 38.06 -15.57 14.25
N GLY A 372 36.84 -16.07 14.17
CA GLY A 372 35.61 -15.29 14.30
C GLY A 372 35.18 -15.07 15.74
N PRO A 373 34.28 -14.11 16.00
CA PRO A 373 33.66 -13.91 17.31
C PRO A 373 32.70 -15.05 17.71
N ASP A 374 32.43 -15.99 16.80
CA ASP A 374 31.64 -17.20 16.98
C ASP A 374 32.51 -18.44 17.27
N ASP A 375 33.78 -18.22 17.64
CA ASP A 375 34.77 -19.26 17.94
C ASP A 375 35.05 -20.23 16.78
N ARG A 376 34.83 -19.80 15.53
CA ARG A 376 35.15 -20.56 14.32
C ARG A 376 36.34 -19.99 13.57
N TRP A 377 37.08 -20.85 12.89
CA TRP A 377 38.24 -20.55 12.07
C TRP A 377 37.85 -20.47 10.60
N TYR A 378 38.10 -19.31 10.00
CA TYR A 378 37.81 -18.99 8.62
C TYR A 378 39.11 -19.07 7.79
N PRO A 379 39.21 -20.01 6.85
CA PRO A 379 40.40 -20.15 6.02
C PRO A 379 40.41 -19.18 4.84
N TYR A 380 41.59 -18.61 4.58
CA TYR A 380 41.86 -17.71 3.46
C TYR A 380 43.11 -18.17 2.70
N LEU A 381 43.09 -17.98 1.39
CA LEU A 381 44.22 -18.16 0.48
C LEU A 381 44.67 -16.82 -0.09
N GLN A 382 45.96 -16.68 -0.31
CA GLN A 382 46.56 -15.51 -0.95
C GLN A 382 46.59 -15.73 -2.46
N ASP A 383 46.13 -14.75 -3.24
CA ASP A 383 46.28 -14.76 -4.69
C ASP A 383 47.65 -14.19 -5.14
N ASP A 384 47.90 -14.22 -6.46
CA ASP A 384 49.14 -13.72 -7.07
C ASP A 384 49.37 -12.22 -6.83
N ASP A 385 48.29 -11.45 -6.63
CA ASP A 385 48.33 -10.02 -6.34
C ASP A 385 48.53 -9.73 -4.83
N GLY A 386 48.60 -10.78 -4.00
CA GLY A 386 48.81 -10.70 -2.57
C GLY A 386 47.54 -10.45 -1.75
N GLU A 387 46.36 -10.49 -2.35
CA GLU A 387 45.08 -10.36 -1.66
C GLU A 387 44.61 -11.67 -1.03
N TRP A 388 43.93 -11.56 0.11
CA TRP A 388 43.41 -12.71 0.87
C TRP A 388 41.95 -12.99 0.54
N TRP A 389 41.68 -14.17 -0.03
CA TRP A 389 40.37 -14.66 -0.43
C TRP A 389 39.86 -15.75 0.51
N PRO A 390 38.61 -15.66 1.00
CA PRO A 390 37.98 -16.77 1.73
C PRO A 390 38.02 -18.05 0.88
N ALA A 391 38.49 -19.15 1.43
CA ALA A 391 38.77 -20.37 0.65
C ALA A 391 37.72 -21.47 0.86
N ALA A 392 37.32 -21.69 2.11
CA ALA A 392 36.42 -22.79 2.50
C ALA A 392 35.49 -22.38 3.65
N PRO A 393 34.42 -23.15 3.93
CA PRO A 393 33.56 -22.94 5.09
C PRO A 393 34.35 -22.88 6.40
N ALA A 394 33.84 -22.12 7.36
CA ALA A 394 34.48 -22.02 8.67
C ALA A 394 34.30 -23.30 9.50
N ASP A 395 35.25 -23.61 10.36
CA ASP A 395 35.19 -24.78 11.26
C ASP A 395 35.57 -24.40 12.69
N THR A 396 35.05 -25.13 13.68
CA THR A 396 35.46 -24.95 15.09
C THR A 396 36.90 -25.43 15.32
N ASP A 397 37.39 -26.39 14.55
CA ASP A 397 38.75 -26.91 14.62
C ASP A 397 39.68 -26.15 13.65
N PRO A 398 40.73 -25.47 14.15
CA PRO A 398 41.69 -24.77 13.30
C PRO A 398 42.44 -25.70 12.33
N VAL A 399 42.65 -26.98 12.69
CA VAL A 399 43.35 -27.96 11.84
C VAL A 399 42.48 -28.35 10.66
N ILE A 400 41.18 -28.58 10.86
CA ILE A 400 40.24 -28.86 9.76
C ILE A 400 40.18 -27.66 8.80
N ALA A 401 40.08 -26.44 9.33
CA ALA A 401 40.11 -25.23 8.52
C ALA A 401 41.44 -25.09 7.74
N LEU A 402 42.58 -25.44 8.35
CA LEU A 402 43.88 -25.48 7.68
C LEU A 402 43.87 -26.47 6.52
N THR A 403 43.48 -27.71 6.76
CA THR A 403 43.49 -28.78 5.76
C THR A 403 42.59 -28.43 4.58
N ALA A 404 41.42 -27.82 4.82
CA ALA A 404 40.52 -27.36 3.78
C ALA A 404 41.11 -26.26 2.89
N ALA A 405 41.90 -25.33 3.46
CA ALA A 405 42.66 -24.36 2.68
C ALA A 405 43.81 -25.02 1.92
N TRP A 406 44.49 -25.96 2.57
CA TRP A 406 45.68 -26.64 2.04
C TRP A 406 45.37 -27.46 0.81
N SER A 407 44.26 -28.21 0.81
CA SER A 407 43.84 -29.01 -0.35
C SER A 407 43.51 -28.17 -1.57
N GLN A 408 43.03 -26.93 -1.39
CA GLN A 408 42.74 -26.00 -2.48
C GLN A 408 43.96 -25.25 -3.02
N ASN A 409 45.06 -25.24 -2.27
CA ASN A 409 46.30 -24.54 -2.64
C ASN A 409 47.31 -25.44 -3.37
N GLY A 410 47.04 -26.76 -3.40
CA GLY A 410 47.88 -27.76 -4.06
C GLY A 410 47.37 -28.23 -5.44
N GLU A 411 46.21 -27.71 -5.87
CA GLU A 411 45.77 -27.69 -7.28
C GLU A 411 46.26 -26.40 -7.93
#